data_AF-K6CGC0-F1
#
_entry.id   AF-K6CGC0-F1
#
_cell.length_a   1.000
_cell.length_b   1.000
_cell.length_c   1.000
_cell.angle_alpha   90.00
_cell.angle_beta   90.00
_cell.angle_gamma   90.00
#
_symmetry.space_group_name_H-M   'P 1'
#
loop_
_entity.id
_entity.type
_entity.pdbx_description
1 polymer ?
#
loop_
_entity_poly.entity_id
_entity_poly.type
_entity_poly.pdbx_seq_one_letter_code
_entity_poly.pdbx_strand_id
1 'polypeptide(L)'
;MKKRALFTIPLSLVLIAVIVTSFFLINIKPAEGKIAQAQKLAEYTKPAVVRIVDYAVVGWQFNNANDPEVMAILDQLKYQSVVGGSGSGAIISSDGYIVTNAHVVEATQMKDEDIANAAFEQLVGIMADQFKVDFETAHQYMLTYTKYTEIKRVLKVVLPGGDVLDGEVKSYGAPINEGKDVAVLKIEGKNLPTLPLGNSDDIQNQDNIWVSGYPAAADSDLLSTDSSLVSSMNAGQISATSKKTEQGSPVIQINAAATHGNSGGPVINEQGEIIGLLTFRGDTVNGQEVQGFNFSVPVNTVKEFVNQAGVRDFKSETDKLFQDGLELYWGGYYKHALAKFEAVQRIYPNHSEIKQYIANSEKKMSSSKTLWSDYTTTFYIVDGVSGLLILVLLVFTFAFRPKSPAVAVAAPAAGSAAPVPPVPAPAPQPATLENTLADLNKDGKIDVQDILLALQEHQKKQKKDDDSGNGA
;
A
#
# COMPACT_ATOMS: atom_id res chain seq x y z
N MET A 1 -39.84 42.91 39.79
CA MET A 1 -38.81 42.49 38.82
C MET A 1 -37.50 42.09 39.50
N LYS A 2 -36.67 43.03 40.01
CA LYS A 2 -35.29 42.77 40.52
C LYS A 2 -35.03 41.37 41.15
N LYS A 3 -35.78 40.96 42.18
CA LYS A 3 -35.58 39.65 42.85
C LYS A 3 -35.78 38.39 41.96
N ARG A 4 -36.62 38.42 40.92
CA ARG A 4 -36.79 37.25 40.01
C ARG A 4 -35.64 37.15 39.01
N ALA A 5 -35.31 38.28 38.36
CA ALA A 5 -34.21 38.39 37.40
C ALA A 5 -32.87 37.95 38.00
N LEU A 6 -32.66 38.17 39.30
CA LEU A 6 -31.46 37.77 40.04
C LEU A 6 -31.18 36.25 40.02
N PHE A 7 -32.21 35.41 39.89
CA PHE A 7 -32.06 33.95 39.82
C PHE A 7 -32.26 33.38 38.41
N THR A 8 -33.16 33.97 37.62
CA THR A 8 -33.48 33.46 36.28
C THR A 8 -32.40 33.76 35.24
N ILE A 9 -31.72 34.91 35.34
CA ILE A 9 -30.65 35.28 34.39
C ILE A 9 -29.42 34.36 34.55
N PRO A 10 -28.86 34.13 35.76
CA PRO A 10 -27.75 33.18 35.92
C PRO A 10 -28.11 31.76 35.46
N LEU A 11 -29.31 31.27 35.77
CA LEU A 11 -29.74 29.93 35.34
C LEU A 11 -29.89 29.83 33.82
N SER A 12 -30.42 30.87 33.17
CA SER A 12 -30.49 30.92 31.70
C SER A 12 -29.09 30.98 31.06
N LEU A 13 -28.14 31.69 31.66
CA LEU A 13 -26.74 31.72 31.20
C LEU A 13 -26.05 30.36 31.34
N VAL A 14 -26.33 29.60 32.42
CA VAL A 14 -25.85 28.22 32.56
C VAL A 14 -26.44 27.30 31.49
N LEU A 15 -27.75 27.41 31.20
CA LEU A 15 -28.39 26.62 30.14
C LEU A 15 -27.87 26.98 28.74
N ILE A 16 -27.57 28.26 28.47
CA ILE A 16 -26.88 28.69 27.24
C ILE A 16 -25.46 28.11 27.18
N ALA A 17 -24.72 28.12 28.30
CA ALA A 17 -23.38 27.53 28.36
C ALA A 17 -23.40 26.01 28.13
N VAL A 18 -24.45 25.30 28.57
CA VAL A 18 -24.67 23.88 28.21
C VAL A 18 -24.82 23.74 26.71
N ILE A 19 -25.77 24.46 26.07
CA ILE A 19 -25.99 24.38 24.61
C ILE A 19 -24.72 24.70 23.81
N VAL A 20 -23.97 25.72 24.21
CA VAL A 20 -22.69 26.08 23.59
C VAL A 20 -21.64 24.97 23.79
N THR A 21 -21.62 24.32 24.95
CA THR A 21 -20.71 23.20 25.22
C THR A 21 -21.10 21.95 24.43
N SER A 22 -22.39 21.62 24.32
CA SER A 22 -22.92 20.56 23.45
C SER A 22 -22.48 20.77 22.01
N PHE A 23 -22.69 21.97 21.47
CA PHE A 23 -22.27 22.35 20.12
C PHE A 23 -20.75 22.18 19.92
N PHE A 24 -19.93 22.64 20.87
CA PHE A 24 -18.48 22.44 20.77
C PHE A 24 -18.11 20.96 20.82
N LEU A 25 -18.63 20.17 21.77
CA LEU A 25 -18.31 18.75 21.94
C LEU A 25 -18.67 17.91 20.70
N ILE A 26 -19.85 18.11 20.10
CA ILE A 26 -20.25 17.44 18.86
C ILE A 26 -19.26 17.71 17.72
N ASN A 27 -18.73 18.95 17.65
CA ASN A 27 -17.83 19.39 16.60
C ASN A 27 -16.33 19.17 16.90
N ILE A 28 -15.97 18.51 18.01
CA ILE A 28 -14.58 18.06 18.23
C ILE A 28 -14.28 16.92 17.25
N LYS A 29 -13.61 17.25 16.14
CA LYS A 29 -12.96 16.25 15.30
C LYS A 29 -11.93 15.48 16.13
N PRO A 30 -11.75 14.16 15.89
CA PRO A 30 -10.66 13.42 16.50
C PRO A 30 -9.33 14.04 16.03
N ALA A 31 -8.61 14.69 16.94
CA ALA A 31 -7.29 15.21 16.63
C ALA A 31 -6.32 14.03 16.46
N GLU A 32 -5.58 14.03 15.36
CA GLU A 32 -4.49 13.09 15.12
C GLU A 32 -3.48 13.10 16.29
N GLY A 33 -2.89 11.94 16.56
CA GLY A 33 -1.79 11.83 17.52
C GLY A 33 -0.55 12.59 17.03
N LYS A 34 0.42 12.83 17.93
CA LYS A 34 1.74 13.35 17.53
C LYS A 34 2.54 12.26 16.80
N ILE A 35 2.22 12.07 15.52
CA ILE A 35 2.89 11.21 14.55
C ILE A 35 3.77 12.08 13.65
N ALA A 36 4.89 11.53 13.16
CA ALA A 36 5.74 12.21 12.19
C ALA A 36 5.17 12.03 10.77
N GLN A 37 5.24 13.05 9.90
CA GLN A 37 4.69 12.97 8.55
C GLN A 37 5.27 11.79 7.74
N ALA A 38 6.57 11.53 7.86
CA ALA A 38 7.21 10.37 7.25
C ALA A 38 6.62 9.01 7.72
N GLN A 39 6.16 8.92 8.98
CA GLN A 39 5.45 7.74 9.47
C GLN A 39 4.02 7.67 8.92
N LYS A 40 3.29 8.80 8.88
CA LYS A 40 1.95 8.85 8.26
C LYS A 40 2.01 8.38 6.80
N LEU A 41 3.00 8.85 6.05
CA LEU A 41 3.29 8.41 4.68
C LEU A 41 3.62 6.92 4.61
N ALA A 42 4.58 6.41 5.39
CA ALA A 42 4.98 5.00 5.36
C ALA A 42 3.80 4.04 5.58
N GLU A 43 2.95 4.34 6.56
CA GLU A 43 1.77 3.52 6.89
C GLU A 43 0.71 3.61 5.78
N TYR A 44 0.53 4.77 5.15
CA TYR A 44 -0.43 4.96 4.05
C TYR A 44 0.02 4.36 2.72
N THR A 45 1.33 4.39 2.41
CA THR A 45 1.83 4.01 1.08
C THR A 45 2.18 2.53 0.96
N LYS A 46 2.70 1.93 2.04
CA LYS A 46 3.18 0.53 2.08
C LYS A 46 2.18 -0.51 1.52
N PRO A 47 0.86 -0.44 1.80
CA PRO A 47 -0.08 -1.45 1.29
C PRO A 47 -0.27 -1.48 -0.24
N ALA A 48 0.15 -0.41 -0.94
CA ALA A 48 -0.02 -0.22 -2.37
C ALA A 48 1.28 -0.38 -3.19
N VAL A 49 2.44 -0.49 -2.53
CA VAL A 49 3.72 -0.81 -3.18
C VAL A 49 3.82 -2.31 -3.36
N VAL A 50 4.21 -2.78 -4.54
CA VAL A 50 4.26 -4.22 -4.88
C VAL A 50 5.66 -4.63 -5.33
N ARG A 51 5.99 -5.91 -5.14
CA ARG A 51 7.17 -6.52 -5.78
C ARG A 51 6.73 -7.14 -7.12
N ILE A 52 7.54 -6.95 -8.15
CA ILE A 52 7.30 -7.48 -9.49
C ILE A 52 8.44 -8.44 -9.83
N VAL A 53 8.10 -9.59 -10.40
CA VAL A 53 9.04 -10.65 -10.77
C VAL A 53 8.72 -11.07 -12.20
N ASP A 54 9.65 -10.81 -13.11
CA ASP A 54 9.48 -11.00 -14.56
C ASP A 54 10.65 -11.81 -15.11
N TYR A 55 10.36 -12.98 -15.68
CA TYR A 55 11.39 -13.89 -16.16
C TYR A 55 10.89 -14.85 -17.23
N ALA A 56 11.84 -15.44 -17.95
CA ALA A 56 11.63 -16.55 -18.86
C ALA A 56 12.53 -17.72 -18.47
N VAL A 57 11.94 -18.91 -18.31
CA VAL A 57 12.67 -20.17 -18.14
C VAL A 57 12.92 -20.77 -19.52
N VAL A 58 14.17 -21.04 -19.86
CA VAL A 58 14.56 -21.69 -21.12
C VAL A 58 14.94 -23.13 -20.85
N GLY A 59 14.25 -24.08 -21.47
CA GLY A 59 14.56 -25.51 -21.40
C GLY A 59 15.59 -25.91 -22.45
N TRP A 60 16.53 -26.78 -22.07
CA TRP A 60 17.65 -27.22 -22.90
C TRP A 60 17.59 -28.71 -23.23
N GLN A 61 17.94 -29.04 -24.48
CA GLN A 61 18.36 -30.38 -24.89
C GLN A 61 19.87 -30.39 -25.10
N PHE A 62 20.56 -31.40 -24.59
CA PHE A 62 21.99 -31.62 -24.80
C PHE A 62 22.22 -32.91 -25.57
N ASN A 63 23.08 -32.86 -26.60
CA ASN A 63 23.21 -33.91 -27.62
C ASN A 63 24.59 -34.59 -27.62
N ASN A 64 25.38 -34.48 -26.53
CA ASN A 64 26.58 -35.29 -26.33
C ASN A 64 26.40 -36.29 -25.17
N ALA A 65 25.83 -37.45 -25.47
CA ALA A 65 25.63 -38.53 -24.50
C ALA A 65 26.93 -39.18 -23.98
N ASN A 66 28.11 -38.77 -24.47
CA ASN A 66 29.41 -39.26 -24.04
C ASN A 66 30.10 -38.34 -23.01
N ASP A 67 29.47 -37.23 -22.60
CA ASP A 67 30.00 -36.30 -21.60
C ASP A 67 29.17 -36.34 -20.30
N PRO A 68 29.51 -37.25 -19.36
CA PRO A 68 28.77 -37.39 -18.11
C PRO A 68 29.00 -36.23 -17.14
N GLU A 69 30.08 -35.45 -17.29
CA GLU A 69 30.39 -34.33 -16.40
C GLU A 69 29.52 -33.12 -16.74
N VAL A 70 29.38 -32.78 -18.03
CA VAL A 70 28.44 -31.75 -18.49
C VAL A 70 27.00 -32.15 -18.19
N MET A 71 26.62 -33.42 -18.44
CA MET A 71 25.27 -33.90 -18.12
C MET A 71 24.95 -33.85 -16.62
N ALA A 72 25.92 -34.07 -15.72
CA ALA A 72 25.71 -33.95 -14.28
C ALA A 72 25.44 -32.51 -13.83
N ILE A 73 26.08 -31.51 -14.47
CA ILE A 73 25.83 -30.08 -14.20
C ILE A 73 24.45 -29.68 -14.75
N LEU A 74 24.11 -30.14 -15.96
CA LEU A 74 22.78 -29.89 -16.53
C LEU A 74 21.65 -30.51 -15.70
N ASP A 75 21.85 -31.70 -15.12
CA ASP A 75 20.87 -32.32 -14.22
C ASP A 75 20.64 -31.51 -12.93
N GLN A 76 21.71 -30.95 -12.34
CA GLN A 76 21.60 -30.01 -11.21
C GLN A 76 20.82 -28.75 -11.58
N LEU A 77 21.04 -28.22 -12.80
CA LEU A 77 20.27 -27.11 -13.37
C LEU A 77 18.87 -27.52 -13.89
N LYS A 78 18.46 -28.79 -13.73
CA LYS A 78 17.21 -29.35 -14.26
C LYS A 78 17.03 -29.12 -15.77
N TYR A 79 18.14 -29.01 -16.51
CA TYR A 79 18.22 -28.63 -17.92
C TYR A 79 17.54 -27.29 -18.23
N GLN A 80 17.61 -26.32 -17.30
CA GLN A 80 16.97 -25.01 -17.43
C GLN A 80 17.92 -23.83 -17.12
N SER A 81 17.76 -22.73 -17.87
CA SER A 81 18.31 -21.39 -17.55
C SER A 81 17.17 -20.43 -17.25
N VAL A 82 17.45 -19.33 -16.53
CA VAL A 82 16.46 -18.29 -16.19
C VAL A 82 16.98 -16.91 -16.57
N VAL A 83 16.27 -16.21 -17.47
CA VAL A 83 16.56 -14.82 -17.85
C VAL A 83 15.46 -13.93 -17.27
N GLY A 84 15.83 -12.88 -16.56
CA GLY A 84 14.87 -11.93 -15.98
C GLY A 84 15.38 -11.30 -14.69
N GLY A 85 14.46 -10.75 -13.91
CA GLY A 85 14.79 -10.07 -12.67
C GLY A 85 13.58 -9.83 -11.77
N SER A 86 13.77 -8.94 -10.79
CA SER A 86 12.68 -8.46 -9.94
C SER A 86 12.86 -7.00 -9.61
N GLY A 87 11.76 -6.25 -9.66
CA GLY A 87 11.71 -4.85 -9.28
C GLY A 87 10.51 -4.57 -8.38
N SER A 88 10.11 -3.30 -8.36
CA SER A 88 9.00 -2.77 -7.58
C SER A 88 7.96 -2.12 -8.49
N GLY A 89 6.78 -1.86 -7.95
CA GLY A 89 5.76 -1.05 -8.61
C GLY A 89 4.79 -0.44 -7.60
N ALA A 90 3.83 0.33 -8.10
CA ALA A 90 2.75 0.89 -7.30
C ALA A 90 1.39 0.61 -7.94
N ILE A 91 0.42 0.14 -7.14
CA ILE A 91 -0.98 0.05 -7.56
C ILE A 91 -1.55 1.48 -7.62
N ILE A 92 -2.14 1.85 -8.76
CA ILE A 92 -2.68 3.20 -9.02
C ILE A 92 -4.19 3.23 -9.23
N SER A 93 -4.85 2.06 -9.24
CA SER A 93 -6.31 1.95 -9.33
C SER A 93 -6.80 0.67 -8.67
N SER A 94 -7.92 0.74 -7.94
CA SER A 94 -8.34 -0.33 -7.02
C SER A 94 -8.89 -1.59 -7.70
N ASP A 95 -9.02 -1.58 -9.03
CA ASP A 95 -9.29 -2.73 -9.90
C ASP A 95 -8.03 -3.43 -10.43
N GLY A 96 -6.83 -2.95 -10.05
CA GLY A 96 -5.56 -3.68 -10.21
C GLY A 96 -4.62 -3.17 -11.30
N TYR A 97 -4.69 -1.90 -11.68
CA TYR A 97 -3.63 -1.30 -12.51
C TYR A 97 -2.42 -0.90 -11.67
N ILE A 98 -1.23 -1.24 -12.17
CA ILE A 98 0.07 -0.99 -11.52
C ILE A 98 0.98 -0.22 -12.48
N VAL A 99 1.79 0.70 -11.95
CA VAL A 99 2.90 1.33 -12.68
C VAL A 99 4.25 0.80 -12.20
N THR A 100 5.19 0.64 -13.14
CA THR A 100 6.58 0.24 -12.91
C THR A 100 7.46 0.73 -14.09
N ASN A 101 8.73 0.36 -14.13
CA ASN A 101 9.61 0.61 -15.28
C ASN A 101 9.45 -0.44 -16.38
N ALA A 102 9.92 -0.12 -17.58
CA ALA A 102 9.94 -1.07 -18.69
C ALA A 102 10.96 -2.19 -18.44
N HIS A 103 12.18 -1.84 -18.02
CA HIS A 103 13.25 -2.82 -17.74
C HIS A 103 12.89 -3.83 -16.62
N VAL A 104 11.93 -3.50 -15.75
CA VAL A 104 11.44 -4.40 -14.67
C VAL A 104 10.55 -5.52 -15.22
N VAL A 105 10.01 -5.38 -16.43
CA VAL A 105 9.14 -6.37 -17.11
C VAL A 105 9.60 -6.70 -18.54
N GLU A 106 10.89 -6.51 -18.82
CA GLU A 106 11.47 -6.64 -20.16
C GLU A 106 11.59 -8.09 -20.62
N ALA A 107 11.88 -9.04 -19.72
CA ALA A 107 12.14 -10.43 -20.08
C ALA A 107 10.90 -11.13 -20.68
N THR A 108 9.69 -10.73 -20.30
CA THR A 108 8.47 -11.20 -20.97
C THR A 108 8.13 -10.45 -22.26
N GLN A 109 8.80 -9.35 -22.61
CA GLN A 109 8.63 -8.60 -23.87
C GLN A 109 9.73 -8.88 -24.92
N MET A 110 10.94 -9.31 -24.53
CA MET A 110 12.02 -9.73 -25.43
C MET A 110 11.58 -10.81 -26.44
N LYS A 111 12.24 -10.97 -27.60
CA LYS A 111 11.93 -12.08 -28.53
C LYS A 111 12.46 -13.41 -27.98
N ASP A 112 11.88 -14.52 -28.44
CA ASP A 112 12.34 -15.87 -28.08
C ASP A 112 13.83 -16.10 -28.42
N GLU A 113 14.31 -15.54 -29.54
CA GLU A 113 15.72 -15.56 -29.93
C GLU A 113 16.61 -14.79 -28.95
N ASP A 114 16.20 -13.57 -28.56
CA ASP A 114 16.97 -12.71 -27.64
C ASP A 114 17.07 -13.37 -26.24
N ILE A 115 15.96 -13.97 -25.77
CA ILE A 115 15.89 -14.73 -24.50
C ILE A 115 16.75 -15.98 -24.57
N ALA A 116 16.65 -16.77 -25.65
CA ALA A 116 17.44 -17.99 -25.81
C ALA A 116 18.95 -17.70 -25.81
N ASN A 117 19.37 -16.62 -26.49
CA ASN A 117 20.76 -16.17 -26.49
C ASN A 117 21.21 -15.76 -25.09
N ALA A 118 20.47 -14.87 -24.40
CA ALA A 118 20.83 -14.45 -23.04
C ALA A 118 20.87 -15.64 -22.05
N ALA A 119 19.97 -16.61 -22.20
CA ALA A 119 19.92 -17.82 -21.39
C ALA A 119 21.06 -18.81 -21.71
N PHE A 120 21.55 -18.79 -22.96
CA PHE A 120 22.68 -19.59 -23.42
C PHE A 120 24.00 -19.04 -22.89
N GLU A 121 24.24 -17.72 -22.97
CA GLU A 121 25.48 -17.11 -22.45
C GLU A 121 25.64 -17.33 -20.94
N GLN A 122 24.55 -17.31 -20.18
CA GLN A 122 24.57 -17.69 -18.76
C GLN A 122 24.97 -19.17 -18.55
N LEU A 123 24.45 -20.07 -19.38
CA LEU A 123 24.77 -21.49 -19.31
C LEU A 123 26.24 -21.74 -19.69
N VAL A 124 26.74 -21.05 -20.71
CA VAL A 124 28.16 -21.03 -21.10
C VAL A 124 29.04 -20.53 -19.96
N GLY A 125 28.68 -19.42 -19.31
CA GLY A 125 29.41 -18.89 -18.16
C GLY A 125 29.49 -19.87 -16.99
N ILE A 126 28.38 -20.55 -16.67
CA ILE A 126 28.36 -21.61 -15.65
C ILE A 126 29.29 -22.77 -16.03
N MET A 127 29.32 -23.20 -17.30
CA MET A 127 30.21 -24.27 -17.75
C MET A 127 31.68 -23.84 -17.74
N ALA A 128 32.00 -22.64 -18.22
CA ALA A 128 33.35 -22.09 -18.18
C ALA A 128 33.90 -22.04 -16.75
N ASP A 129 33.09 -21.50 -15.82
CA ASP A 129 33.47 -21.39 -14.41
C ASP A 129 33.50 -22.76 -13.70
N GLN A 130 32.66 -23.72 -14.06
CA GLN A 130 32.66 -25.06 -13.45
C GLN A 130 33.83 -25.94 -13.95
N PHE A 131 34.18 -25.88 -15.24
CA PHE A 131 35.28 -26.64 -15.84
C PHE A 131 36.64 -25.93 -15.80
N LYS A 132 36.67 -24.65 -15.41
CA LYS A 132 37.87 -23.79 -15.40
C LYS A 132 38.56 -23.70 -16.77
N VAL A 133 37.72 -23.58 -17.81
CA VAL A 133 38.12 -23.23 -19.18
C VAL A 133 37.78 -21.76 -19.47
N ASP A 134 38.32 -21.21 -20.54
CA ASP A 134 37.92 -19.88 -21.01
C ASP A 134 36.49 -19.89 -21.60
N PHE A 135 35.87 -18.70 -21.64
CA PHE A 135 34.49 -18.54 -22.08
C PHE A 135 34.28 -18.96 -23.55
N GLU A 136 35.22 -18.69 -24.44
CA GLU A 136 35.11 -19.04 -25.87
C GLU A 136 35.16 -20.56 -26.08
N THR A 137 36.07 -21.27 -25.39
CA THR A 137 36.12 -22.73 -25.37
C THR A 137 34.80 -23.34 -24.88
N ALA A 138 34.23 -22.81 -23.80
CA ALA A 138 32.91 -23.26 -23.31
C ALA A 138 31.78 -22.92 -24.29
N HIS A 139 31.81 -21.72 -24.89
CA HIS A 139 30.82 -21.25 -25.85
C HIS A 139 30.75 -22.16 -27.08
N GLN A 140 31.90 -22.42 -27.73
CA GLN A 140 31.96 -23.28 -28.92
C GLN A 140 31.53 -24.73 -28.62
N TYR A 141 31.89 -25.26 -27.45
CA TYR A 141 31.44 -26.59 -27.02
C TYR A 141 29.92 -26.64 -26.83
N MET A 142 29.37 -25.71 -26.06
CA MET A 142 27.94 -25.68 -25.75
C MET A 142 27.09 -25.35 -26.98
N LEU A 143 27.59 -24.51 -27.90
CA LEU A 143 26.93 -24.16 -29.16
C LEU A 143 26.86 -25.38 -30.11
N THR A 144 27.82 -26.29 -30.02
CA THR A 144 27.86 -27.52 -30.82
C THR A 144 26.84 -28.56 -30.34
N TYR A 145 26.57 -28.63 -29.03
CA TYR A 145 25.82 -29.74 -28.43
C TYR A 145 24.49 -29.38 -27.76
N THR A 146 24.25 -28.13 -27.39
CA THR A 146 22.96 -27.68 -26.83
C THR A 146 21.97 -27.24 -27.89
N LYS A 147 20.69 -27.22 -27.53
CA LYS A 147 19.62 -26.52 -28.25
C LYS A 147 18.51 -26.19 -27.26
N TYR A 148 17.92 -24.99 -27.33
CA TYR A 148 16.70 -24.72 -26.57
C TYR A 148 15.50 -25.51 -27.13
N THR A 149 14.59 -25.90 -26.25
CA THR A 149 13.40 -26.73 -26.56
C THR A 149 12.09 -26.00 -26.26
N GLU A 150 12.04 -25.24 -25.17
CA GLU A 150 10.90 -24.44 -24.75
C GLU A 150 11.35 -23.13 -24.10
N ILE A 151 10.49 -22.10 -24.16
CA ILE A 151 10.65 -20.85 -23.42
C ILE A 151 9.34 -20.57 -22.69
N LYS A 152 9.40 -20.55 -21.35
CA LYS A 152 8.25 -20.31 -20.47
C LYS A 152 8.36 -18.95 -19.80
N ARG A 153 7.65 -17.96 -20.35
CA ARG A 153 7.50 -16.60 -19.83
C ARG A 153 6.61 -16.59 -18.58
N VAL A 154 7.00 -15.82 -17.56
CA VAL A 154 6.28 -15.65 -16.29
C VAL A 154 6.43 -14.22 -15.80
N LEU A 155 5.30 -13.52 -15.66
CA LEU A 155 5.19 -12.22 -14.98
C LEU A 155 4.30 -12.38 -13.76
N LYS A 156 4.87 -12.20 -12.56
CA LYS A 156 4.16 -12.22 -11.28
C LYS A 156 4.26 -10.88 -10.56
N VAL A 157 3.19 -10.56 -9.84
CA VAL A 157 3.15 -9.47 -8.85
C VAL A 157 2.92 -10.08 -7.49
N VAL A 158 3.78 -9.75 -6.52
CA VAL A 158 3.66 -10.12 -5.11
C VAL A 158 3.15 -8.89 -4.34
N LEU A 159 2.00 -9.03 -3.69
CA LEU A 159 1.40 -7.98 -2.88
C LEU A 159 1.98 -7.98 -1.45
N PRO A 160 1.98 -6.85 -0.73
CA PRO A 160 2.38 -6.77 0.69
C PRO A 160 1.66 -7.76 1.62
N GLY A 161 0.51 -8.29 1.20
CA GLY A 161 -0.25 -9.33 1.91
C GLY A 161 0.32 -10.75 1.82
N GLY A 162 1.27 -10.99 0.91
CA GLY A 162 1.76 -12.32 0.53
C GLY A 162 1.00 -12.98 -0.63
N ASP A 163 -0.06 -12.35 -1.16
CA ASP A 163 -0.74 -12.81 -2.37
C ASP A 163 0.18 -12.68 -3.60
N VAL A 164 0.20 -13.70 -4.46
CA VAL A 164 0.98 -13.72 -5.70
C VAL A 164 0.05 -13.93 -6.89
N LEU A 165 0.05 -12.96 -7.80
CA LEU A 165 -0.90 -12.86 -8.91
C LEU A 165 -0.16 -12.81 -10.25
N ASP A 166 -0.80 -13.30 -11.30
CA ASP A 166 -0.35 -13.11 -12.69
C ASP A 166 -0.54 -11.65 -13.12
N GLY A 167 0.51 -11.07 -13.70
CA GLY A 167 0.48 -9.72 -14.28
C GLY A 167 0.39 -9.77 -15.81
N GLU A 168 -0.33 -8.81 -16.39
CA GLU A 168 -0.41 -8.62 -17.83
C GLU A 168 0.04 -7.19 -18.19
N VAL A 169 0.98 -7.04 -19.13
CA VAL A 169 1.44 -5.72 -19.61
C VAL A 169 0.36 -5.08 -20.47
N LYS A 170 -0.05 -3.85 -20.13
CA LYS A 170 -1.11 -3.07 -20.83
C LYS A 170 -0.56 -1.90 -21.65
N SER A 171 0.61 -1.40 -21.30
CA SER A 171 1.40 -0.47 -22.13
C SER A 171 2.87 -0.56 -21.73
N TYR A 172 3.78 -0.44 -22.70
CA TYR A 172 5.22 -0.60 -22.51
C TYR A 172 5.95 0.48 -23.31
N GLY A 173 6.87 1.20 -22.67
CA GLY A 173 7.84 2.08 -23.33
C GLY A 173 9.20 1.39 -23.47
N ALA A 174 10.10 1.93 -24.29
CA ALA A 174 11.46 1.41 -24.37
C ALA A 174 12.25 1.72 -23.07
N PRO A 175 13.21 0.86 -22.64
CA PRO A 175 14.07 1.08 -21.47
C PRO A 175 14.79 2.44 -21.49
N ILE A 176 15.38 2.85 -20.36
CA ILE A 176 15.78 4.25 -20.16
C ILE A 176 16.89 4.74 -21.10
N ASN A 177 17.71 3.83 -21.62
CA ASN A 177 18.76 4.11 -22.62
C ASN A 177 18.22 4.20 -24.06
N GLU A 178 16.94 3.91 -24.28
CA GLU A 178 16.30 3.85 -25.59
C GLU A 178 15.05 4.73 -25.71
N GLY A 179 14.38 5.06 -24.58
CA GLY A 179 13.18 5.88 -24.60
C GLY A 179 12.66 6.27 -23.22
N LYS A 180 11.45 5.81 -22.89
CA LYS A 180 10.68 6.19 -21.71
C LYS A 180 10.38 4.95 -20.89
N ASP A 181 11.19 4.74 -19.86
CA ASP A 181 11.23 3.52 -19.05
C ASP A 181 10.00 3.38 -18.13
N VAL A 182 8.86 3.04 -18.73
CA VAL A 182 7.57 2.89 -18.05
C VAL A 182 6.84 1.68 -18.59
N ALA A 183 6.31 0.86 -17.69
CA ALA A 183 5.27 -0.11 -18.01
C ALA A 183 4.04 0.10 -17.11
N VAL A 184 2.87 -0.23 -17.66
CA VAL A 184 1.62 -0.31 -16.90
C VAL A 184 1.16 -1.76 -16.96
N LEU A 185 0.93 -2.37 -15.81
CA LEU A 185 0.45 -3.74 -15.66
C LEU A 185 -1.00 -3.78 -15.20
N LYS A 186 -1.67 -4.91 -15.42
CA LYS A 186 -2.94 -5.27 -14.80
C LYS A 186 -2.78 -6.58 -14.03
N ILE A 187 -3.30 -6.63 -12.82
CA ILE A 187 -3.55 -7.83 -12.01
C ILE A 187 -5.05 -7.95 -11.73
N GLU A 188 -5.54 -9.15 -11.42
CA GLU A 188 -6.94 -9.33 -11.01
C GLU A 188 -7.13 -9.03 -9.52
N GLY A 189 -8.04 -8.10 -9.20
CA GLY A 189 -8.33 -7.66 -7.84
C GLY A 189 -9.45 -6.61 -7.79
N LYS A 190 -9.92 -6.29 -6.58
CA LYS A 190 -10.95 -5.27 -6.30
C LYS A 190 -10.70 -4.67 -4.91
N ASN A 191 -10.97 -3.37 -4.74
CA ASN A 191 -10.65 -2.63 -3.52
C ASN A 191 -9.18 -2.80 -3.09
N LEU A 192 -8.27 -2.96 -4.06
CA LEU A 192 -6.84 -2.97 -3.79
C LEU A 192 -6.42 -1.60 -3.22
N PRO A 193 -5.42 -1.53 -2.33
CA PRO A 193 -4.84 -0.25 -1.91
C PRO A 193 -4.21 0.49 -3.09
N THR A 194 -4.21 1.82 -3.07
CA THR A 194 -3.77 2.65 -4.21
C THR A 194 -2.90 3.83 -3.80
N LEU A 195 -2.04 4.27 -4.73
CA LEU A 195 -1.33 5.56 -4.66
C LEU A 195 -1.85 6.52 -5.74
N PRO A 196 -2.20 7.77 -5.39
CA PRO A 196 -2.56 8.79 -6.38
C PRO A 196 -1.34 9.25 -7.20
N LEU A 197 -1.59 9.61 -8.47
CA LEU A 197 -0.57 10.19 -9.34
C LEU A 197 -0.56 11.72 -9.19
N GLY A 198 0.51 12.26 -8.59
CA GLY A 198 0.73 13.69 -8.39
C GLY A 198 1.13 14.40 -9.68
N ASN A 199 1.80 15.56 -9.60
CA ASN A 199 2.23 16.33 -10.76
C ASN A 199 3.74 16.61 -10.74
N SER A 200 4.48 16.16 -11.77
CA SER A 200 5.93 16.40 -11.87
C SER A 200 6.30 17.78 -12.44
N ASP A 201 5.31 18.64 -12.74
CA ASP A 201 5.55 20.02 -13.15
C ASP A 201 5.49 20.99 -11.95
N ASP A 202 4.92 20.56 -10.82
CA ASP A 202 4.77 21.37 -9.59
C ASP A 202 5.95 21.22 -8.61
N ILE A 203 6.82 20.22 -8.82
CA ILE A 203 7.95 19.87 -7.95
C ILE A 203 9.14 20.82 -8.11
N GLN A 204 9.91 20.99 -7.03
CA GLN A 204 11.07 21.89 -6.95
C GLN A 204 12.32 21.18 -6.42
N ASN A 205 13.49 21.76 -6.68
CA ASN A 205 14.73 21.29 -6.06
C ASN A 205 14.64 21.49 -4.53
N GLN A 206 15.10 20.51 -3.77
CA GLN A 206 15.04 20.40 -2.30
C GLN A 206 13.69 20.01 -1.70
N ASP A 207 12.65 19.74 -2.50
CA ASP A 207 11.43 19.09 -2.01
C ASP A 207 11.76 17.75 -1.35
N ASN A 208 11.13 17.47 -0.21
CA ASN A 208 11.26 16.21 0.51
C ASN A 208 10.52 15.10 -0.25
N ILE A 209 11.21 13.98 -0.47
CA ILE A 209 10.68 12.83 -1.19
C ILE A 209 10.99 11.52 -0.46
N TRP A 210 10.16 10.52 -0.69
CA TRP A 210 10.35 9.16 -0.20
C TRP A 210 10.31 8.18 -1.36
N VAL A 211 11.35 7.36 -1.48
CA VAL A 211 11.37 6.23 -2.42
C VAL A 211 10.92 5.00 -1.67
N SER A 212 9.94 4.26 -2.18
CA SER A 212 9.53 2.98 -1.59
C SER A 212 9.61 1.84 -2.60
N GLY A 213 10.02 0.67 -2.14
CA GLY A 213 10.28 -0.48 -3.00
C GLY A 213 10.89 -1.66 -2.24
N TYR A 214 11.10 -2.75 -2.97
CA TYR A 214 11.59 -4.04 -2.51
C TYR A 214 13.07 -4.19 -2.88
N PRO A 215 14.01 -3.83 -1.99
CA PRO A 215 15.43 -3.95 -2.28
C PRO A 215 15.81 -5.43 -2.41
N ALA A 216 16.57 -5.79 -3.45
CA ALA A 216 17.16 -7.14 -3.61
C ALA A 216 18.07 -7.54 -2.43
N ALA A 217 18.54 -6.55 -1.65
CA ALA A 217 19.26 -6.80 -0.40
C ALA A 217 18.37 -7.40 0.72
N ALA A 218 17.04 -7.35 0.60
CA ALA A 218 16.11 -8.06 1.50
C ALA A 218 16.13 -9.59 1.27
N ASP A 219 16.62 -10.03 0.10
CA ASP A 219 16.78 -11.44 -0.28
C ASP A 219 18.14 -12.02 0.18
N SER A 220 18.70 -11.47 1.27
CA SER A 220 19.97 -11.90 1.86
C SER A 220 19.77 -13.10 2.79
N ASP A 221 20.73 -14.04 2.77
CA ASP A 221 20.81 -15.20 3.69
C ASP A 221 20.83 -14.82 5.19
N LEU A 222 21.02 -13.53 5.51
CA LEU A 222 20.98 -12.98 6.87
C LEU A 222 19.55 -12.61 7.33
N LEU A 223 18.55 -12.69 6.46
CA LEU A 223 17.17 -12.26 6.69
C LEU A 223 16.19 -13.44 6.51
N SER A 224 15.04 -13.36 7.18
CA SER A 224 13.96 -14.36 7.02
C SER A 224 13.20 -14.14 5.71
N THR A 225 12.61 -15.20 5.13
CA THR A 225 11.72 -15.11 3.95
C THR A 225 10.68 -13.99 4.09
N ASP A 226 10.03 -13.88 5.25
CA ASP A 226 9.00 -12.86 5.52
C ASP A 226 9.52 -11.42 5.34
N SER A 227 10.83 -11.20 5.49
CA SER A 227 11.48 -9.89 5.26
C SER A 227 11.43 -9.47 3.79
N SER A 228 11.41 -10.42 2.84
CA SER A 228 11.27 -10.15 1.40
C SER A 228 9.87 -9.61 1.02
N LEU A 229 8.89 -9.71 1.92
CA LEU A 229 7.54 -9.13 1.77
C LEU A 229 7.43 -7.71 2.35
N VAL A 230 8.48 -7.20 3.01
CA VAL A 230 8.50 -5.86 3.61
C VAL A 230 9.21 -4.86 2.69
N SER A 231 8.44 -3.97 2.06
CA SER A 231 8.98 -2.83 1.31
C SER A 231 9.80 -1.90 2.21
N SER A 232 10.94 -1.44 1.73
CA SER A 232 11.68 -0.32 2.32
C SER A 232 11.03 1.02 1.99
N MET A 233 11.37 2.07 2.76
CA MET A 233 11.01 3.45 2.44
C MET A 233 12.17 4.38 2.84
N ASN A 234 12.84 4.94 1.84
CA ASN A 234 14.04 5.75 2.00
C ASN A 234 13.73 7.22 1.74
N ALA A 235 13.93 8.06 2.75
CA ALA A 235 13.78 9.51 2.63
C ALA A 235 14.95 10.14 1.85
N GLY A 236 14.69 11.27 1.21
CA GLY A 236 15.68 12.14 0.59
C GLY A 236 15.02 13.39 0.02
N GLN A 237 15.66 13.99 -0.97
CA GLN A 237 15.23 15.21 -1.63
C GLN A 237 15.44 15.18 -3.13
N ILE A 238 14.67 16.00 -3.84
CA ILE A 238 14.93 16.33 -5.24
C ILE A 238 16.21 17.16 -5.36
N SER A 239 17.12 16.71 -6.22
CA SER A 239 18.41 17.35 -6.49
C SER A 239 18.43 18.17 -7.78
N ALA A 240 17.71 17.71 -8.82
CA ALA A 240 17.51 18.45 -10.06
C ALA A 240 16.25 17.98 -10.81
N THR A 241 15.36 18.90 -11.17
CA THR A 241 14.15 18.61 -11.96
C THR A 241 14.38 18.63 -13.48
N SER A 242 15.32 19.44 -13.97
CA SER A 242 15.50 19.72 -15.41
C SER A 242 16.51 18.84 -16.14
N LYS A 243 16.77 17.61 -15.68
CA LYS A 243 17.73 16.69 -16.31
C LYS A 243 17.08 15.83 -17.41
N LYS A 244 17.93 15.30 -18.29
CA LYS A 244 17.55 14.45 -19.42
C LYS A 244 18.58 13.35 -19.66
N THR A 245 18.14 12.25 -20.27
CA THR A 245 19.03 11.25 -20.89
C THR A 245 19.62 11.80 -22.21
N GLU A 246 20.60 11.11 -22.80
CA GLU A 246 21.18 11.50 -24.10
C GLU A 246 20.13 11.51 -25.23
N GLN A 247 19.16 10.61 -25.14
CA GLN A 247 17.99 10.45 -26.03
C GLN A 247 16.95 11.58 -25.81
N GLY A 248 17.15 12.43 -24.79
CA GLY A 248 16.34 13.61 -24.51
C GLY A 248 15.13 13.38 -23.60
N SER A 249 14.93 12.14 -23.09
CA SER A 249 13.88 11.81 -22.13
C SER A 249 14.09 12.53 -20.80
N PRO A 250 13.07 13.16 -20.20
CA PRO A 250 13.20 13.89 -18.94
C PRO A 250 13.39 12.94 -17.76
N VAL A 251 14.27 13.31 -16.82
CA VAL A 251 14.55 12.56 -15.58
C VAL A 251 14.72 13.50 -14.40
N ILE A 252 14.17 13.11 -13.25
CA ILE A 252 14.36 13.82 -11.98
C ILE A 252 15.57 13.18 -11.28
N GLN A 253 16.56 13.98 -10.87
CA GLN A 253 17.63 13.50 -10.00
C GLN A 253 17.20 13.62 -8.53
N ILE A 254 17.41 12.56 -7.76
CA ILE A 254 17.12 12.48 -6.32
C ILE A 254 18.34 11.99 -5.55
N ASN A 255 18.44 12.37 -4.27
CA ASN A 255 19.52 11.93 -3.37
C ASN A 255 19.11 10.82 -2.37
N ALA A 256 17.84 10.39 -2.39
CA ALA A 256 17.35 9.30 -1.55
C ALA A 256 18.13 8.00 -1.83
N ALA A 257 18.36 7.21 -0.78
CA ALA A 257 19.03 5.93 -0.89
C ALA A 257 18.20 4.96 -1.76
N ALA A 258 18.87 4.29 -2.70
CA ALA A 258 18.30 3.30 -3.59
C ALA A 258 19.30 2.17 -3.81
N THR A 259 18.78 0.97 -4.04
CA THR A 259 19.53 -0.23 -4.43
C THR A 259 18.75 -1.00 -5.49
N HIS A 260 19.39 -1.96 -6.16
CA HIS A 260 18.73 -2.88 -7.08
C HIS A 260 17.46 -3.52 -6.46
N GLY A 261 16.42 -3.75 -7.27
CA GLY A 261 15.09 -4.20 -6.83
C GLY A 261 14.11 -3.07 -6.47
N ASN A 262 14.58 -1.90 -6.02
CA ASN A 262 13.69 -0.75 -5.80
C ASN A 262 13.22 -0.08 -7.11
N SER A 263 13.90 -0.35 -8.23
CA SER A 263 13.53 0.17 -9.56
C SER A 263 12.09 -0.20 -9.92
N GLY A 264 11.39 0.73 -10.57
CA GLY A 264 9.94 0.72 -10.78
C GLY A 264 9.12 1.19 -9.55
N GLY A 265 9.76 1.29 -8.38
CA GLY A 265 9.14 1.74 -7.14
C GLY A 265 8.80 3.24 -7.14
N PRO A 266 7.70 3.64 -6.48
CA PRO A 266 7.25 5.02 -6.46
C PRO A 266 8.20 5.95 -5.70
N VAL A 267 8.41 7.13 -6.27
CA VAL A 267 8.95 8.32 -5.60
C VAL A 267 7.77 9.21 -5.23
N ILE A 268 7.62 9.48 -3.94
CA ILE A 268 6.39 10.00 -3.32
C ILE A 268 6.68 11.36 -2.64
N ASN A 269 5.75 12.32 -2.77
CA ASN A 269 5.81 13.63 -2.11
C ASN A 269 5.23 13.62 -0.67
N GLU A 270 5.22 14.79 0.00
CA GLU A 270 4.67 14.94 1.35
C GLU A 270 3.17 14.66 1.47
N GLN A 271 2.45 14.61 0.34
CA GLN A 271 1.01 14.39 0.23
C GLN A 271 0.63 12.91 0.03
N GLY A 272 1.62 12.03 -0.22
CA GLY A 272 1.39 10.61 -0.52
C GLY A 272 1.18 10.32 -2.02
N GLU A 273 1.45 11.28 -2.89
CA GLU A 273 1.28 11.17 -4.34
C GLU A 273 2.59 10.78 -5.04
N ILE A 274 2.49 9.92 -6.05
CA ILE A 274 3.62 9.55 -6.91
C ILE A 274 4.00 10.78 -7.76
N ILE A 275 5.25 11.23 -7.65
CA ILE A 275 5.86 12.26 -8.52
C ILE A 275 6.82 11.67 -9.56
N GLY A 276 7.20 10.40 -9.42
CA GLY A 276 7.95 9.64 -10.42
C GLY A 276 8.20 8.19 -10.02
N LEU A 277 8.87 7.43 -10.88
CA LEU A 277 9.29 6.03 -10.61
C LEU A 277 10.81 5.96 -10.60
N LEU A 278 11.42 5.47 -9.52
CA LEU A 278 12.88 5.23 -9.47
C LEU A 278 13.25 4.27 -10.60
N THR A 279 14.24 4.63 -11.42
CA THR A 279 14.67 3.80 -12.57
C THR A 279 16.12 3.35 -12.42
N PHE A 280 17.08 4.19 -12.78
CA PHE A 280 18.50 3.87 -12.84
C PHE A 280 19.33 4.67 -11.83
N ARG A 281 20.49 4.11 -11.50
CA ARG A 281 21.57 4.81 -10.80
C ARG A 281 22.40 5.59 -11.82
N GLY A 282 22.87 6.78 -11.47
CA GLY A 282 23.93 7.42 -12.26
C GLY A 282 25.28 6.70 -12.12
N ASP A 283 26.24 7.13 -12.95
CA ASP A 283 27.49 6.42 -13.25
C ASP A 283 28.31 5.98 -12.03
N THR A 284 29.02 4.85 -12.18
CA THR A 284 30.08 4.46 -11.25
C THR A 284 31.34 5.29 -11.50
N VAL A 285 32.00 5.71 -10.43
CA VAL A 285 33.32 6.38 -10.50
C VAL A 285 34.35 5.41 -9.95
N ASN A 286 35.33 5.02 -10.78
CA ASN A 286 36.33 3.99 -10.45
C ASN A 286 35.70 2.64 -10.03
N GLY A 287 34.62 2.21 -10.69
CA GLY A 287 33.87 1.01 -10.30
C GLY A 287 33.15 1.13 -8.95
N GLN A 288 33.03 2.34 -8.39
CA GLN A 288 32.27 2.58 -7.16
C GLN A 288 30.99 3.36 -7.44
N GLU A 289 29.90 2.77 -6.97
CA GLU A 289 28.55 3.28 -6.99
C GLU A 289 28.42 4.63 -6.27
N VAL A 290 28.25 5.74 -7.01
CA VAL A 290 28.06 7.07 -6.42
C VAL A 290 26.79 7.11 -5.59
N GLN A 291 26.88 7.45 -4.31
CA GLN A 291 25.70 7.57 -3.42
C GLN A 291 25.02 8.93 -3.60
N GLY A 292 23.68 8.96 -3.47
CA GLY A 292 22.89 10.18 -3.61
C GLY A 292 22.77 10.72 -5.05
N PHE A 293 23.04 9.89 -6.05
CA PHE A 293 23.01 10.26 -7.47
C PHE A 293 22.11 9.28 -8.25
N ASN A 294 20.82 9.29 -7.90
CA ASN A 294 19.80 8.39 -8.44
C ASN A 294 18.80 9.15 -9.33
N PHE A 295 18.13 8.45 -10.25
CA PHE A 295 17.19 9.04 -11.19
C PHE A 295 15.79 8.41 -11.14
N SER A 296 14.77 9.22 -11.35
CA SER A 296 13.39 8.76 -11.54
C SER A 296 12.73 9.32 -12.80
N VAL A 297 11.86 8.52 -13.41
CA VAL A 297 11.00 8.93 -14.54
C VAL A 297 9.89 9.83 -13.99
N PRO A 298 9.65 11.05 -14.53
CA PRO A 298 8.62 11.96 -14.02
C PRO A 298 7.21 11.38 -14.15
N VAL A 299 6.33 11.63 -13.16
CA VAL A 299 4.95 11.08 -13.20
C VAL A 299 4.15 11.59 -14.39
N ASN A 300 4.41 12.78 -14.94
CA ASN A 300 3.73 13.21 -16.15
C ASN A 300 4.12 12.38 -17.38
N THR A 301 5.33 11.82 -17.42
CA THR A 301 5.72 10.80 -18.40
C THR A 301 5.00 9.47 -18.13
N VAL A 302 4.87 9.06 -16.87
CA VAL A 302 4.10 7.85 -16.50
C VAL A 302 2.62 7.96 -16.91
N LYS A 303 2.00 9.15 -16.74
CA LYS A 303 0.62 9.43 -17.16
C LYS A 303 0.40 9.21 -18.66
N GLU A 304 1.40 9.40 -19.52
CA GLU A 304 1.28 9.09 -20.96
C GLU A 304 0.93 7.62 -21.19
N PHE A 305 1.58 6.71 -20.44
CA PHE A 305 1.37 5.26 -20.53
C PHE A 305 0.10 4.82 -19.82
N VAL A 306 -0.21 5.40 -18.65
CA VAL A 306 -1.48 5.17 -17.93
C VAL A 306 -2.69 5.55 -18.80
N ASN A 307 -2.58 6.62 -19.61
CA ASN A 307 -3.59 6.97 -20.59
C ASN A 307 -3.65 5.98 -21.78
N GLN A 308 -2.51 5.50 -22.28
CA GLN A 308 -2.45 4.48 -23.35
C GLN A 308 -3.08 3.14 -22.92
N ALA A 309 -2.82 2.70 -21.69
CA ALA A 309 -3.39 1.51 -21.09
C ALA A 309 -4.90 1.64 -20.76
N GLY A 310 -5.52 2.82 -20.97
CA GLY A 310 -6.94 3.05 -20.77
C GLY A 310 -7.41 3.02 -19.31
N VAL A 311 -6.50 3.28 -18.37
CA VAL A 311 -6.76 3.24 -16.92
C VAL A 311 -7.83 4.26 -16.53
N ARG A 312 -8.62 3.92 -15.51
CA ARG A 312 -9.63 4.80 -14.90
C ARG A 312 -9.33 4.95 -13.41
N ASP A 313 -9.63 6.13 -12.84
CA ASP A 313 -9.59 6.38 -11.39
C ASP A 313 -10.69 5.56 -10.69
N PHE A 314 -10.36 4.36 -10.23
CA PHE A 314 -11.17 3.58 -9.31
C PHE A 314 -10.62 3.74 -7.89
N LYS A 315 -11.21 4.69 -7.16
CA LYS A 315 -10.91 4.95 -5.75
C LYS A 315 -11.04 3.69 -4.91
N SER A 316 -10.16 3.54 -3.93
CA SER A 316 -10.23 2.43 -2.98
C SER A 316 -11.02 2.79 -1.74
N GLU A 317 -12.09 2.05 -1.45
CA GLU A 317 -12.75 2.11 -0.14
C GLU A 317 -11.86 1.49 0.95
N THR A 318 -10.91 0.62 0.59
CA THR A 318 -9.87 0.09 1.49
C THR A 318 -8.99 1.20 2.03
N ASP A 319 -8.40 2.03 1.15
CA ASP A 319 -7.53 3.14 1.58
C ASP A 319 -8.27 4.09 2.50
N LYS A 320 -9.48 4.50 2.11
CA LYS A 320 -10.34 5.37 2.91
C LYS A 320 -10.67 4.81 4.29
N LEU A 321 -11.06 3.53 4.39
CA LEU A 321 -11.34 2.89 5.67
C LEU A 321 -10.06 2.69 6.51
N PHE A 322 -8.92 2.41 5.88
CA PHE A 322 -7.64 2.22 6.57
C PHE A 322 -7.09 3.55 7.11
N GLN A 323 -7.10 4.61 6.31
CA GLN A 323 -6.71 5.97 6.68
C GLN A 323 -7.60 6.53 7.81
N ASP A 324 -8.93 6.41 7.68
CA ASP A 324 -9.89 6.72 8.76
C ASP A 324 -9.52 5.97 10.06
N GLY A 325 -9.20 4.68 9.95
CA GLY A 325 -8.83 3.82 11.07
C GLY A 325 -7.51 4.25 11.73
N LEU A 326 -6.51 4.62 10.94
CA LEU A 326 -5.21 5.10 11.41
C LEU A 326 -5.32 6.45 12.13
N GLU A 327 -6.06 7.41 11.58
CA GLU A 327 -6.27 8.72 12.24
C GLU A 327 -6.99 8.55 13.59
N LEU A 328 -8.01 7.69 13.64
CA LEU A 328 -8.69 7.32 14.89
C LEU A 328 -7.75 6.61 15.87
N TYR A 329 -6.91 5.69 15.39
CA TYR A 329 -5.95 4.93 16.21
C TYR A 329 -4.88 5.84 16.82
N TRP A 330 -4.25 6.71 16.02
CA TRP A 330 -3.28 7.69 16.50
C TRP A 330 -3.92 8.74 17.41
N GLY A 331 -5.16 9.15 17.11
CA GLY A 331 -5.97 9.99 17.97
C GLY A 331 -6.37 9.33 19.30
N GLY A 332 -6.23 8.01 19.44
CA GLY A 332 -6.55 7.25 20.66
C GLY A 332 -8.00 6.77 20.78
N TYR A 333 -8.75 6.76 19.68
CA TYR A 333 -10.14 6.30 19.56
C TYR A 333 -10.18 4.82 19.14
N TYR A 334 -9.48 3.97 19.89
CA TYR A 334 -9.22 2.56 19.53
C TYR A 334 -10.48 1.73 19.23
N LYS A 335 -11.63 2.06 19.84
CA LYS A 335 -12.91 1.41 19.55
C LYS A 335 -13.39 1.68 18.12
N HIS A 336 -13.34 2.93 17.69
CA HIS A 336 -13.75 3.35 16.35
C HIS A 336 -12.72 2.92 15.31
N ALA A 337 -11.43 2.95 15.66
CA ALA A 337 -10.35 2.44 14.83
C ALA A 337 -10.49 0.93 14.55
N LEU A 338 -10.78 0.11 15.57
CA LEU A 338 -11.01 -1.33 15.40
C LEU A 338 -12.13 -1.59 14.38
N ALA A 339 -13.29 -0.93 14.52
CA ALA A 339 -14.42 -1.09 13.61
C ALA A 339 -14.08 -0.73 12.14
N LYS A 340 -13.13 0.20 11.93
CA LYS A 340 -12.58 0.55 10.61
C LYS A 340 -11.61 -0.52 10.08
N PHE A 341 -10.66 -1.00 10.90
CA PHE A 341 -9.72 -2.04 10.48
C PHE A 341 -10.42 -3.39 10.21
N GLU A 342 -11.45 -3.75 10.98
CA GLU A 342 -12.31 -4.88 10.65
C GLU A 342 -13.08 -4.66 9.33
N ALA A 343 -13.48 -3.42 9.01
CA ALA A 343 -14.17 -3.12 7.75
C ALA A 343 -13.23 -3.30 6.56
N VAL A 344 -11.97 -2.88 6.68
CA VAL A 344 -10.90 -3.21 5.73
C VAL A 344 -10.75 -4.73 5.61
N GLN A 345 -10.61 -5.46 6.71
CA GLN A 345 -10.47 -6.92 6.70
C GLN A 345 -11.64 -7.64 6.02
N ARG A 346 -12.86 -7.09 6.08
CA ARG A 346 -14.05 -7.63 5.41
C ARG A 346 -14.06 -7.40 3.89
N ILE A 347 -13.41 -6.35 3.37
CA ILE A 347 -13.39 -6.03 1.93
C ILE A 347 -12.07 -6.38 1.23
N TYR A 348 -10.99 -6.48 1.98
CA TYR A 348 -9.64 -6.86 1.52
C TYR A 348 -8.90 -7.65 2.64
N PRO A 349 -9.19 -8.96 2.80
CA PRO A 349 -8.73 -9.76 3.95
C PRO A 349 -7.22 -9.89 4.10
N ASN A 350 -6.49 -9.81 2.98
CA ASN A 350 -5.03 -9.95 2.91
C ASN A 350 -4.29 -8.61 2.96
N HIS A 351 -4.93 -7.53 3.41
CA HIS A 351 -4.22 -6.29 3.71
C HIS A 351 -3.09 -6.54 4.73
N SER A 352 -1.88 -6.09 4.42
CA SER A 352 -0.66 -6.38 5.18
C SER A 352 -0.75 -5.95 6.65
N GLU A 353 -1.07 -4.67 6.91
CA GLU A 353 -0.97 -4.11 8.26
C GLU A 353 -2.16 -4.43 9.20
N ILE A 354 -3.35 -4.77 8.69
CA ILE A 354 -4.57 -4.74 9.54
C ILE A 354 -4.57 -5.78 10.67
N LYS A 355 -3.86 -6.90 10.52
CA LYS A 355 -3.77 -7.94 11.57
C LYS A 355 -3.09 -7.36 12.83
N GLN A 356 -2.05 -6.54 12.64
CA GLN A 356 -1.38 -5.81 13.71
C GLN A 356 -2.27 -4.70 14.29
N TYR A 357 -2.96 -3.93 13.44
CA TYR A 357 -3.78 -2.80 13.88
C TYR A 357 -5.06 -3.21 14.62
N ILE A 358 -5.70 -4.31 14.23
CA ILE A 358 -6.80 -4.96 14.98
C ILE A 358 -6.31 -5.36 16.38
N ALA A 359 -5.29 -6.23 16.46
CA ALA A 359 -4.78 -6.75 17.73
C ALA A 359 -4.24 -5.65 18.67
N ASN A 360 -3.68 -4.55 18.11
CA ASN A 360 -3.24 -3.41 18.92
C ASN A 360 -4.38 -2.49 19.35
N SER A 361 -5.49 -2.43 18.61
CA SER A 361 -6.69 -1.67 19.01
C SER A 361 -7.46 -2.42 20.10
N GLU A 362 -7.61 -3.74 19.98
CA GLU A 362 -8.21 -4.61 21.01
C GLU A 362 -7.47 -4.49 22.36
N LYS A 363 -6.14 -4.63 22.37
CA LYS A 363 -5.30 -4.48 23.58
C LYS A 363 -5.46 -3.13 24.27
N LYS A 364 -5.81 -2.07 23.53
CA LYS A 364 -5.96 -0.69 24.03
C LYS A 364 -7.42 -0.27 24.25
N MET A 365 -8.39 -1.16 24.04
CA MET A 365 -9.83 -0.87 24.03
C MET A 365 -10.32 -0.18 25.32
N SER A 366 -9.84 -0.64 26.48
CA SER A 366 -10.15 -0.07 27.81
C SER A 366 -9.64 1.37 28.00
N SER A 367 -8.73 1.83 27.14
CA SER A 367 -8.16 3.19 27.13
C SER A 367 -8.68 4.05 25.96
N SER A 368 -9.65 3.55 25.18
CA SER A 368 -10.21 4.31 24.05
C SER A 368 -10.85 5.60 24.52
N LYS A 369 -10.50 6.71 23.87
CA LYS A 369 -11.23 7.98 24.03
C LYS A 369 -12.68 7.83 23.57
N THR A 370 -13.57 8.60 24.17
CA THR A 370 -14.97 8.75 23.76
C THR A 370 -15.05 9.75 22.61
N LEU A 371 -15.71 9.37 21.51
CA LEU A 371 -16.03 10.27 20.40
C LEU A 371 -17.39 10.94 20.67
N TRP A 372 -17.39 12.23 20.97
CA TRP A 372 -18.60 12.93 21.42
C TRP A 372 -19.70 13.04 20.34
N SER A 373 -19.35 12.94 19.05
CA SER A 373 -20.32 12.89 17.96
C SER A 373 -21.26 11.69 18.02
N ASP A 374 -20.86 10.58 18.67
CA ASP A 374 -21.73 9.41 18.91
C ASP A 374 -22.98 9.80 19.74
N TYR A 375 -22.89 10.88 20.54
CA TYR A 375 -23.92 11.36 21.44
C TYR A 375 -24.72 12.54 20.86
N THR A 376 -24.58 12.86 19.57
CA THR A 376 -25.24 14.01 18.91
C THR A 376 -26.74 14.08 19.17
N THR A 377 -27.45 12.95 19.08
CA THR A 377 -28.90 12.87 19.39
C THR A 377 -29.20 13.21 20.86
N THR A 378 -28.38 12.74 21.79
CA THR A 378 -28.50 13.03 23.23
C THR A 378 -28.26 14.51 23.51
N PHE A 379 -27.25 15.10 22.88
CA PHE A 379 -26.99 16.54 22.96
C PHE A 379 -28.16 17.36 22.41
N TYR A 380 -28.70 17.05 21.24
CA TYR A 380 -29.88 17.76 20.71
C TYR A 380 -31.12 17.65 21.62
N ILE A 381 -31.31 16.53 22.32
CA ILE A 381 -32.36 16.39 23.34
C ILE A 381 -32.09 17.32 24.54
N VAL A 382 -30.85 17.33 25.06
CA VAL A 382 -30.44 18.21 26.17
C VAL A 382 -30.57 19.69 25.78
N ASP A 383 -30.17 20.06 24.57
CA ASP A 383 -30.20 21.42 24.07
C ASP A 383 -31.64 21.90 23.83
N GLY A 384 -32.51 21.04 23.29
CA GLY A 384 -33.95 21.30 23.14
C GLY A 384 -34.65 21.51 24.49
N VAL A 385 -34.35 20.67 25.49
CA VAL A 385 -34.86 20.84 26.86
C VAL A 385 -34.30 22.12 27.50
N SER A 386 -33.02 22.43 27.30
CA SER A 386 -32.38 23.65 27.81
C SER A 386 -33.01 24.91 27.19
N GLY A 387 -33.26 24.90 25.87
CA GLY A 387 -33.96 25.97 25.16
C GLY A 387 -35.39 26.19 25.67
N LEU A 388 -36.14 25.11 25.89
CA LEU A 388 -37.49 25.18 26.48
C LEU A 388 -37.46 25.76 27.90
N LEU A 389 -36.50 25.35 28.74
CA LEU A 389 -36.32 25.89 30.09
C LEU A 389 -35.94 27.38 30.08
N ILE A 390 -35.05 27.82 29.19
CA ILE A 390 -34.74 29.25 29.00
C ILE A 390 -36.01 30.04 28.65
N LEU A 391 -36.84 29.52 27.74
CA LEU A 391 -38.09 30.17 27.32
C LEU A 391 -39.08 30.29 28.51
N VAL A 392 -39.24 29.23 29.31
CA VAL A 392 -40.05 29.26 30.55
C VAL A 392 -39.50 30.25 31.58
N LEU A 393 -38.18 30.33 31.77
CA LEU A 393 -37.53 31.29 32.68
C LEU A 393 -37.72 32.73 32.23
N LEU A 394 -37.67 33.01 30.92
CA LEU A 394 -37.98 34.32 30.35
C LEU A 394 -39.45 34.70 30.60
N VAL A 395 -40.40 33.79 30.32
CA VAL A 395 -41.83 34.01 30.60
C VAL A 395 -42.08 34.28 32.09
N PHE A 396 -41.47 33.51 33.00
CA PHE A 396 -41.58 33.73 34.45
C PHE A 396 -41.00 35.10 34.90
N THR A 397 -39.93 35.55 34.23
CA THR A 397 -39.26 36.82 34.53
C THR A 397 -40.07 38.04 34.06
N PHE A 398 -40.66 37.97 32.87
CA PHE A 398 -41.24 39.13 32.18
C PHE A 398 -42.77 39.15 32.09
N ALA A 399 -43.47 38.00 32.00
CA ALA A 399 -44.92 37.99 31.81
C ALA A 399 -45.73 38.14 33.12
N PHE A 400 -45.24 37.60 34.24
CA PHE A 400 -45.98 37.57 35.51
C PHE A 400 -45.91 38.90 36.30
N ARG A 401 -46.65 39.92 35.84
CA ARG A 401 -47.10 41.03 36.69
C ARG A 401 -48.08 40.51 37.75
N PRO A 402 -48.06 41.03 39.00
CA PRO A 402 -49.03 40.63 40.02
C PRO A 402 -50.44 41.14 39.68
N LYS A 403 -51.46 40.30 39.90
CA LYS A 403 -52.87 40.71 39.99
C LYS A 403 -53.32 40.64 41.45
N SER A 404 -54.15 41.60 41.86
CA SER A 404 -54.86 41.56 43.15
C SER A 404 -55.88 40.40 43.20
N PRO A 405 -56.25 39.91 44.39
CA PRO A 405 -57.13 38.75 44.52
C PRO A 405 -58.59 39.08 44.16
N ALA A 406 -59.34 38.04 43.77
CA ALA A 406 -60.79 38.04 43.67
C ALA A 406 -61.38 36.89 44.50
N VAL A 407 -62.64 37.01 44.91
CA VAL A 407 -63.27 36.21 45.98
C VAL A 407 -63.78 34.85 45.48
N ALA A 408 -63.81 33.85 46.37
CA ALA A 408 -64.27 32.50 46.08
C ALA A 408 -65.79 32.31 46.28
N VAL A 409 -66.38 31.37 45.52
CA VAL A 409 -67.69 30.73 45.77
C VAL A 409 -67.51 29.23 45.45
N ALA A 410 -68.28 28.34 46.08
CA ALA A 410 -67.96 26.90 46.15
C ALA A 410 -69.02 25.95 45.56
N ALA A 411 -68.52 24.85 44.97
CA ALA A 411 -69.06 23.48 45.04
C ALA A 411 -70.43 23.17 44.34
N PRO A 412 -70.87 21.88 44.18
CA PRO A 412 -70.22 20.62 44.61
C PRO A 412 -70.16 19.42 43.62
N ALA A 413 -69.11 18.60 43.80
CA ALA A 413 -69.07 17.11 43.90
C ALA A 413 -69.46 16.11 42.76
N ALA A 414 -68.87 14.89 42.95
CA ALA A 414 -69.11 13.57 42.34
C ALA A 414 -68.52 13.26 40.93
N GLY A 415 -67.79 12.15 40.69
CA GLY A 415 -67.18 11.16 41.62
C GLY A 415 -66.77 9.82 40.95
N SER A 416 -65.92 8.99 41.61
CA SER A 416 -65.58 7.57 41.28
C SER A 416 -64.77 7.31 39.98
N ALA A 417 -63.81 6.37 39.84
CA ALA A 417 -62.96 5.55 40.74
C ALA A 417 -61.72 4.99 39.96
N ALA A 418 -60.84 4.20 40.60
CA ALA A 418 -59.63 3.52 40.06
C ALA A 418 -59.89 2.00 39.78
N PRO A 419 -58.95 1.11 39.33
CA PRO A 419 -57.46 1.18 39.27
C PRO A 419 -56.79 0.52 38.00
N VAL A 420 -55.53 0.03 38.14
CA VAL A 420 -54.56 -0.57 37.16
C VAL A 420 -53.75 -1.72 37.86
N PRO A 421 -52.91 -2.61 37.24
CA PRO A 421 -52.15 -2.60 35.96
C PRO A 421 -52.50 -3.84 35.06
N PRO A 422 -51.64 -4.75 34.45
CA PRO A 422 -50.20 -5.12 34.59
C PRO A 422 -49.37 -5.12 33.25
N VAL A 423 -48.38 -6.01 33.10
CA VAL A 423 -47.52 -6.32 31.90
C VAL A 423 -47.36 -7.85 31.78
N PRO A 424 -46.88 -8.45 30.66
CA PRO A 424 -45.54 -9.09 30.71
C PRO A 424 -44.74 -9.11 29.38
N ALA A 425 -43.47 -9.55 29.45
CA ALA A 425 -42.65 -10.03 28.32
C ALA A 425 -42.52 -11.56 28.36
N PRO A 426 -42.02 -12.26 27.31
CA PRO A 426 -40.57 -12.56 27.29
C PRO A 426 -39.93 -12.65 25.88
N ALA A 427 -38.61 -12.88 25.84
CA ALA A 427 -37.88 -13.42 24.67
C ALA A 427 -37.76 -14.96 24.79
N PRO A 428 -37.32 -15.70 23.74
CA PRO A 428 -35.87 -15.92 23.63
C PRO A 428 -35.31 -16.05 22.17
N GLN A 429 -33.98 -16.12 22.08
CA GLN A 429 -33.19 -16.67 20.97
C GLN A 429 -33.10 -18.23 21.14
N PRO A 430 -32.31 -19.02 20.37
CA PRO A 430 -31.48 -18.74 19.18
C PRO A 430 -31.67 -19.74 18.02
N ALA A 431 -30.92 -19.53 16.93
CA ALA A 431 -30.31 -20.63 16.17
C ALA A 431 -29.09 -20.12 15.38
N THR A 432 -27.95 -20.78 15.51
CA THR A 432 -26.79 -20.63 14.62
C THR A 432 -26.93 -21.56 13.41
N LEU A 433 -26.29 -21.21 12.30
CA LEU A 433 -25.82 -22.20 11.32
C LEU A 433 -24.40 -21.83 10.91
N GLU A 434 -23.46 -22.69 11.28
CA GLU A 434 -22.15 -22.75 10.63
C GLU A 434 -22.33 -23.27 9.20
N ASN A 435 -21.39 -22.97 8.32
CA ASN A 435 -21.19 -23.80 7.13
C ASN A 435 -19.70 -23.90 6.84
N THR A 436 -19.13 -25.06 7.10
CA THR A 436 -17.70 -25.36 6.93
C THR A 436 -17.45 -25.94 5.54
N LEU A 437 -16.54 -25.33 4.79
CA LEU A 437 -15.84 -25.99 3.70
C LEU A 437 -14.36 -25.67 3.81
N ALA A 438 -13.57 -26.69 4.08
CA ALA A 438 -12.17 -26.73 3.70
C ALA A 438 -12.09 -27.51 2.38
N ASP A 439 -11.40 -26.97 1.39
CA ASP A 439 -10.90 -27.78 0.27
C ASP A 439 -9.42 -27.44 0.04
N LEU A 440 -8.69 -28.44 -0.44
CA LEU A 440 -7.23 -28.45 -0.49
C LEU A 440 -6.79 -28.10 -1.91
N ASN A 441 -6.31 -26.87 -2.10
CA ASN A 441 -5.62 -26.46 -3.32
C ASN A 441 -4.33 -27.28 -3.52
N LYS A 442 -4.49 -28.43 -4.19
CA LYS A 442 -3.43 -29.27 -4.77
C LYS A 442 -3.28 -28.92 -6.25
N ASP A 443 -2.87 -27.70 -6.53
CA ASP A 443 -2.55 -27.21 -7.86
C ASP A 443 -1.03 -27.01 -7.99
N GLY A 444 -0.47 -27.44 -9.13
CA GLY A 444 0.97 -27.58 -9.36
C GLY A 444 1.71 -26.26 -9.54
N LYS A 445 1.74 -25.44 -8.49
CA LYS A 445 2.51 -24.20 -8.43
C LYS A 445 4.01 -24.52 -8.42
N ILE A 446 4.77 -23.81 -9.25
CA ILE A 446 6.20 -23.61 -8.99
C ILE A 446 6.27 -22.79 -7.69
N ASP A 447 7.08 -23.20 -6.73
CA ASP A 447 7.13 -22.49 -5.45
C ASP A 447 7.70 -21.08 -5.68
N VAL A 448 7.07 -20.08 -5.06
CA VAL A 448 7.59 -18.71 -5.04
C VAL A 448 8.92 -18.69 -4.27
N GLN A 449 9.09 -19.60 -3.31
CA GLN A 449 10.36 -19.86 -2.64
C GLN A 449 11.43 -20.37 -3.62
N ASP A 450 11.12 -21.31 -4.52
CA ASP A 450 12.04 -21.81 -5.55
C ASP A 450 12.42 -20.69 -6.55
N ILE A 451 11.45 -19.84 -6.93
CA ILE A 451 11.66 -18.73 -7.86
C ILE A 451 12.55 -17.65 -7.23
N LEU A 452 12.25 -17.25 -5.99
CA LEU A 452 13.07 -16.29 -5.25
C LEU A 452 14.47 -16.85 -4.95
N LEU A 453 14.60 -18.14 -4.64
CA LEU A 453 15.90 -18.79 -4.43
C LEU A 453 16.73 -18.85 -5.72
N ALA A 454 16.12 -19.19 -6.87
CA ALA A 454 16.79 -19.16 -8.17
C ALA A 454 17.25 -17.74 -8.54
N LEU A 455 16.43 -16.72 -8.27
CA LEU A 455 16.80 -15.31 -8.47
C LEU A 455 17.91 -14.85 -7.49
N GLN A 456 17.90 -15.33 -6.25
CA GLN A 456 18.97 -15.10 -5.27
C GLN A 456 20.29 -15.73 -5.74
N GLU A 457 20.29 -16.98 -6.19
CA GLU A 457 21.47 -17.65 -6.73
C GLU A 457 21.99 -16.97 -8.02
N HIS A 458 21.09 -16.42 -8.84
CA HIS A 458 21.44 -15.63 -10.03
C HIS A 458 22.09 -14.28 -9.66
N GLN A 459 21.45 -13.48 -8.79
CA GLN A 459 21.98 -12.17 -8.38
C GLN A 459 23.29 -12.27 -7.58
N LYS A 460 23.49 -13.36 -6.82
CA LYS A 460 24.77 -13.66 -6.15
C LYS A 460 25.92 -13.94 -7.14
N LYS A 461 25.63 -14.29 -8.40
CA LYS A 461 26.64 -14.54 -9.44
C LYS A 461 27.03 -13.27 -10.20
N GLN A 462 26.07 -12.48 -10.70
CA GLN A 462 26.37 -11.21 -11.40
C GLN A 462 27.31 -10.30 -10.58
N LYS A 463 27.05 -10.18 -9.27
CA LYS A 463 27.88 -9.39 -8.34
C LYS A 463 29.34 -9.89 -8.21
N LYS A 464 29.59 -11.15 -8.54
CA LYS A 464 30.90 -11.80 -8.53
C LYS A 464 31.68 -11.54 -9.82
N ASP A 465 30.97 -11.27 -10.91
CA ASP A 465 31.53 -10.91 -12.21
C ASP A 465 31.98 -9.43 -12.19
N ASP A 466 31.19 -8.54 -11.59
CA ASP A 466 31.58 -7.14 -11.29
C ASP A 466 32.87 -7.06 -10.43
N ASP A 467 32.98 -7.90 -9.38
CA ASP A 467 34.17 -7.94 -8.50
C ASP A 467 35.40 -8.61 -9.18
N SER A 468 35.21 -9.41 -10.23
CA SER A 468 36.30 -10.15 -10.89
C SER A 468 36.76 -9.59 -12.24
N GLY A 469 35.97 -8.73 -12.89
CA GLY A 469 36.40 -7.97 -14.07
C GLY A 469 37.50 -6.94 -13.79
N ASN A 470 37.78 -6.63 -12.52
CA ASN A 470 38.71 -5.60 -12.07
C ASN A 470 40.19 -6.09 -12.02
N GLY A 471 40.60 -6.86 -13.03
CA GLY A 471 41.80 -7.71 -13.02
C GLY A 471 42.70 -7.61 -14.26
N ALA A 472 42.79 -6.44 -14.91
CA ALA A 472 43.67 -6.18 -16.06
C ALA A 472 44.28 -4.77 -16.00
#